data_AF-A0A537T0C9-F1
#
_entry.id   AF-A0A537T0C9-F1
#
_cell.length_a   1.000
_cell.length_b   1.000
_cell.length_c   1.000
_cell.angle_alpha   90.00
_cell.angle_beta   90.00
_cell.angle_gamma   90.00
#
_symmetry.space_group_name_H-M   'P 1'
#
loop_
_entity.id
_entity.type
_entity.pdbx_description
1 polymer ?
#
loop_
_entity_poly.entity_id
_entity_poly.type
_entity_poly.pdbx_seq_one_letter_code
_entity_poly.pdbx_strand_id
1 'polypeptide(L)'
;MVALAPAVAFVVHRAGPAPGSAHPSVLAEPIEKLWRETTDRPLRMFSSFDELTDGVTFYMRSHPLAVHVLDGRASPALEERIERDGIALLCPARGSGADWCANTATARARCSPAGKQAEIELSRSYLGMEGKPARYLLITIAPRHSDTPGSELPADCQGVRAR
;
A
#
# COMPACT_ATOMS: atom_id res chain seq x y z
N MET A 1 -31.72 -12.27 -22.84
CA MET A 1 -30.46 -12.09 -22.10
C MET A 1 -30.61 -11.26 -20.81
N VAL A 2 -31.81 -10.97 -20.30
CA VAL A 2 -31.99 -10.17 -19.05
C VAL A 2 -32.40 -11.02 -17.84
N ALA A 3 -33.03 -12.19 -18.06
CA ALA A 3 -33.53 -13.04 -16.97
C ALA A 3 -32.44 -13.81 -16.19
N LEU A 4 -31.22 -13.95 -16.74
CA LEU A 4 -30.09 -14.59 -16.05
C LEU A 4 -29.25 -13.62 -15.22
N ALA A 5 -29.43 -12.31 -15.40
CA ALA A 5 -28.63 -11.29 -14.73
C ALA A 5 -28.67 -11.37 -13.19
N PRO A 6 -29.83 -11.63 -12.53
CA PRO A 6 -29.87 -11.74 -11.08
C PRO A 6 -29.08 -12.93 -10.55
N ALA A 7 -29.10 -14.08 -11.24
CA ALA A 7 -28.38 -15.27 -10.84
C ALA A 7 -26.86 -15.09 -10.99
N VAL A 8 -26.43 -14.50 -12.10
CA VAL A 8 -25.01 -14.15 -12.31
C VAL A 8 -24.54 -13.13 -11.28
N ALA A 9 -25.34 -12.09 -11.00
CA ALA A 9 -25.03 -11.11 -9.96
C ALA A 9 -24.92 -11.77 -8.58
N PHE A 10 -25.82 -12.70 -8.24
CA PHE A 10 -25.78 -13.44 -6.98
C PHE A 10 -24.55 -14.34 -6.86
N VAL A 11 -24.15 -15.02 -7.94
CA VAL A 11 -22.95 -15.89 -7.96
C VAL A 11 -21.67 -15.05 -7.83
N VAL A 12 -21.54 -13.97 -8.60
CA VAL A 12 -20.40 -13.04 -8.49
C VAL A 12 -20.35 -12.43 -7.09
N HIS A 13 -21.50 -12.09 -6.52
CA HIS A 13 -21.57 -11.58 -5.15
C HIS A 13 -21.11 -12.62 -4.12
N ARG A 14 -21.52 -13.88 -4.27
CA ARG A 14 -21.11 -14.97 -3.36
C ARG A 14 -19.64 -15.36 -3.50
N ALA A 15 -19.07 -15.26 -4.69
CA ALA A 15 -17.65 -15.47 -4.91
C ALA A 15 -16.80 -14.36 -4.25
N GLY A 16 -17.38 -13.16 -4.13
CA GLY A 16 -16.72 -11.94 -3.73
C GLY A 16 -16.00 -11.31 -4.93
N PRO A 17 -15.98 -9.97 -5.08
CA PRO A 17 -15.13 -9.34 -6.08
C PRO A 17 -13.66 -9.66 -5.79
N ALA A 18 -12.82 -9.63 -6.82
CA ALA A 18 -11.38 -9.67 -6.61
C ALA A 18 -10.98 -8.55 -5.62
N PRO A 19 -10.11 -8.82 -4.63
CA PRO A 19 -9.78 -7.88 -3.56
C PRO A 19 -9.35 -6.49 -4.03
N GLY A 20 -8.74 -6.39 -5.22
CA GLY A 20 -8.33 -5.13 -5.85
C GLY A 20 -9.47 -4.13 -6.11
N SER A 21 -10.70 -4.61 -6.33
CA SER A 21 -11.88 -3.76 -6.60
C SER A 21 -12.77 -3.54 -5.38
N ALA A 22 -12.68 -4.41 -4.36
CA ALA A 22 -13.62 -4.43 -3.23
C ALA A 22 -13.16 -3.61 -2.01
N HIS A 23 -11.84 -3.51 -1.80
CA HIS A 23 -11.25 -2.96 -0.58
C HIS A 23 -10.65 -1.53 -0.64
N PRO A 24 -10.54 -0.82 -1.79
CA PRO A 24 -9.83 0.45 -1.81
C PRO A 24 -10.29 1.49 -0.78
N SER A 25 -11.60 1.62 -0.56
CA SER A 25 -12.15 2.61 0.38
C SER A 25 -11.90 2.28 1.86
N VAL A 26 -11.89 1.00 2.22
CA VAL A 26 -11.67 0.56 3.61
C VAL A 26 -10.18 0.52 3.99
N LEU A 27 -9.29 0.60 3.00
CA LEU A 27 -7.84 0.61 3.18
C LEU A 27 -7.27 2.01 3.46
N ALA A 28 -7.91 3.06 2.95
CA ALA A 28 -7.42 4.44 3.06
C ALA A 28 -7.21 4.88 4.52
N GLU A 29 -8.21 4.69 5.39
CA GLU A 29 -8.14 5.12 6.79
C GLU A 29 -7.04 4.41 7.60
N PRO A 30 -6.90 3.07 7.56
CA PRO A 30 -5.78 2.38 8.21
C PRO A 30 -4.41 2.88 7.78
N ILE A 31 -4.22 3.19 6.49
CA ILE A 31 -2.95 3.69 5.95
C ILE A 31 -2.67 5.09 6.49
N GLU A 32 -3.64 5.99 6.44
CA GLU A 32 -3.46 7.34 6.96
C GLU A 32 -3.24 7.34 8.49
N LYS A 33 -3.86 6.42 9.21
CA LYS A 33 -3.63 6.25 10.64
C LYS A 33 -2.20 5.81 10.91
N LEU A 34 -1.73 4.77 10.24
CA LEU A 34 -0.34 4.31 10.37
C LEU A 34 0.65 5.41 10.00
N TRP A 35 0.35 6.21 8.98
CA TRP A 35 1.18 7.34 8.59
C TRP A 35 1.28 8.41 9.68
N ARG A 36 0.14 8.83 10.27
CA ARG A 36 0.12 9.79 11.39
C ARG A 36 0.88 9.27 12.61
N GLU A 37 0.87 7.95 12.82
CA GLU A 37 1.66 7.32 13.86
C GLU A 37 3.18 7.32 13.55
N THR A 38 3.57 7.46 12.29
CA THR A 38 4.96 7.51 11.83
C THR A 38 5.51 8.93 11.80
N THR A 39 4.71 9.93 11.40
CA THR A 39 5.13 11.33 11.30
C THR A 39 3.93 12.29 11.31
N ASP A 40 4.16 13.52 11.80
CA ASP A 40 3.17 14.61 11.75
C ASP A 40 3.08 15.29 10.37
N ARG A 41 4.02 14.99 9.46
CA ARG A 41 3.97 15.55 8.09
C ARG A 41 2.81 14.94 7.30
N PRO A 42 2.17 15.67 6.37
CA PRO A 42 1.11 15.10 5.53
C PRO A 42 1.64 14.01 4.62
N LEU A 43 0.85 12.96 4.38
CA LEU A 43 1.18 11.88 3.44
C LEU A 43 1.18 12.44 2.01
N ARG A 44 2.35 12.46 1.37
CA ARG A 44 2.53 13.03 0.02
C ARG A 44 2.58 12.00 -1.10
N MET A 45 2.94 10.75 -0.80
CA MET A 45 3.11 9.68 -1.79
C MET A 45 2.60 8.35 -1.26
N PHE A 46 1.99 7.59 -2.15
CA PHE A 46 1.46 6.26 -1.85
C PHE A 46 1.78 5.31 -3.00
N SER A 47 2.08 4.05 -2.68
CA SER A 47 2.28 2.98 -3.66
C SER A 47 1.66 1.68 -3.18
N SER A 48 1.10 0.92 -4.10
CA SER A 48 0.59 -0.42 -3.83
C SER A 48 0.85 -1.37 -5.00
N PHE A 49 0.16 -2.50 -5.00
CA PHE A 49 0.14 -3.48 -6.07
C PHE A 49 -1.03 -3.17 -7.01
N ASP A 50 -0.74 -3.04 -8.31
CA ASP A 50 -1.74 -2.94 -9.37
C ASP A 50 -2.74 -1.78 -9.12
N GLU A 51 -3.99 -1.99 -9.50
CA GLU A 51 -5.16 -1.12 -9.32
C GLU A 51 -5.44 -0.65 -7.86
N LEU A 52 -4.82 -1.25 -6.84
CA LEU A 52 -4.90 -0.70 -5.47
C LEU A 52 -4.16 0.63 -5.34
N THR A 53 -3.13 0.88 -6.15
CA THR A 53 -2.34 2.12 -6.07
C THR A 53 -3.23 3.34 -6.32
N ASP A 54 -3.95 3.35 -7.45
CA ASP A 54 -4.87 4.42 -7.80
C ASP A 54 -6.16 4.33 -6.99
N GLY A 55 -6.70 3.12 -6.83
CA GLY A 55 -7.97 2.88 -6.17
C GLY A 55 -7.97 3.37 -4.71
N VAL A 56 -6.93 3.08 -3.94
CA VAL A 56 -6.87 3.48 -2.52
C VAL A 56 -6.59 4.98 -2.42
N THR A 57 -5.66 5.50 -3.23
CA THR A 57 -5.32 6.94 -3.27
C THR A 57 -6.55 7.81 -3.48
N PHE A 58 -7.49 7.37 -4.32
CA PHE A 58 -8.76 8.07 -4.57
C PHE A 58 -9.57 8.35 -3.29
N TYR A 59 -9.54 7.43 -2.31
CA TYR A 59 -10.29 7.55 -1.06
C TYR A 59 -9.49 8.21 0.08
N MET A 60 -8.20 8.50 -0.12
CA MET A 60 -7.39 9.17 0.89
C MET A 60 -7.72 10.66 0.97
N ARG A 61 -7.87 11.16 2.19
CA ARG A 61 -8.09 12.58 2.50
C ARG A 61 -6.85 13.42 2.24
N SER A 62 -5.66 12.84 2.40
CA SER A 62 -4.41 13.57 2.16
C SER A 62 -4.11 13.79 0.67
N HIS A 63 -4.87 13.15 -0.24
CA HIS A 63 -4.67 13.19 -1.68
C HIS A 63 -3.19 13.04 -2.10
N PRO A 64 -2.52 11.94 -1.70
CA PRO A 64 -1.13 11.74 -2.05
C PRO A 64 -0.97 11.48 -3.55
N LEU A 65 0.23 11.66 -4.05
CA LEU A 65 0.60 11.19 -5.38
C LEU A 65 0.67 9.67 -5.39
N ALA A 66 -0.17 9.03 -6.22
CA ALA A 66 -0.04 7.62 -6.58
C ALA A 66 1.25 7.41 -7.38
N VAL A 67 2.13 6.54 -6.88
CA VAL A 67 3.39 6.18 -7.55
C VAL A 67 3.54 4.67 -7.61
N HIS A 68 4.10 4.17 -8.72
CA HIS A 68 4.26 2.75 -8.99
C HIS A 68 5.70 2.26 -8.72
N VAL A 69 6.20 2.53 -7.51
CA VAL A 69 7.59 2.17 -7.14
C VAL A 69 7.78 0.72 -6.72
N LEU A 70 6.68 -0.04 -6.63
CA LEU A 70 6.72 -1.47 -6.40
C LEU A 70 6.74 -2.25 -7.72
N ASP A 71 6.15 -1.70 -8.79
CA ASP A 71 6.03 -2.35 -10.11
C ASP A 71 7.33 -2.27 -10.94
N GLY A 72 8.32 -1.51 -10.49
CA GLY A 72 9.63 -1.41 -11.13
C GLY A 72 10.48 -0.27 -10.59
N ARG A 73 11.61 -0.04 -11.26
CA ARG A 73 12.62 0.92 -10.83
C ARG A 73 12.10 2.36 -10.85
N ALA A 74 12.10 3.00 -9.69
CA ALA A 74 11.82 4.43 -9.59
C ALA A 74 12.92 5.26 -10.27
N SER A 75 12.54 6.39 -10.87
CA SER A 75 13.51 7.34 -11.40
C SER A 75 14.32 7.98 -10.25
N PRO A 76 15.56 8.44 -10.49
CA PRO A 76 16.35 9.12 -9.46
C PRO A 76 15.63 10.31 -8.82
N ALA A 77 14.86 11.07 -9.62
CA ALA A 77 14.06 12.18 -9.12
C ALA A 77 12.92 11.72 -8.20
N LEU A 78 12.31 10.57 -8.48
CA LEU A 78 11.28 10.00 -7.61
C LEU A 78 11.88 9.45 -6.31
N GLU A 79 13.04 8.80 -6.39
CA GLU A 79 13.77 8.35 -5.20
C GLU A 79 14.09 9.53 -4.25
N GLU A 80 14.61 10.64 -4.79
CA GLU A 80 14.89 11.84 -4.00
C GLU A 80 13.62 12.42 -3.33
N ARG A 81 12.50 12.41 -4.05
CA ARG A 81 11.21 12.82 -3.47
C ARG A 81 10.81 11.91 -2.32
N ILE A 82 10.94 10.60 -2.48
CA ILE A 82 10.61 9.62 -1.44
C ILE A 82 11.50 9.81 -0.21
N GLU A 83 12.78 10.09 -0.39
CA GLU A 83 13.66 10.39 0.75
C GLU A 83 13.22 11.66 1.50
N ARG A 84 12.83 12.70 0.76
CA ARG A 84 12.44 13.99 1.35
C ARG A 84 11.07 13.96 2.03
N ASP A 85 10.10 13.31 1.40
CA ASP A 85 8.68 13.38 1.79
C ASP A 85 8.16 12.10 2.45
N GLY A 86 8.91 11.01 2.36
CA GLY A 86 8.49 9.68 2.79
C GLY A 86 7.40 9.08 1.88
N ILE A 87 7.01 7.84 2.16
CA ILE A 87 6.00 7.12 1.37
C ILE A 87 5.27 6.09 2.24
N ALA A 88 3.98 5.88 1.96
CA ALA A 88 3.23 4.74 2.46
C ALA A 88 3.09 3.67 1.38
N LEU A 89 3.27 2.41 1.76
CA LEU A 89 3.23 1.24 0.91
C LEU A 89 2.15 0.28 1.41
N LEU A 90 1.40 -0.31 0.49
CA LEU A 90 0.40 -1.32 0.78
C LEU A 90 0.63 -2.55 -0.10
N CYS A 91 0.67 -3.73 0.50
CA CYS A 91 0.70 -4.99 -0.23
C CYS A 91 -0.34 -5.96 0.32
N PRO A 92 -0.94 -6.82 -0.50
CA PRO A 92 -1.59 -8.02 -0.01
C PRO A 92 -0.62 -8.83 0.87
N ALA A 93 -1.11 -9.45 1.94
CA ALA A 93 -0.30 -10.30 2.80
C ALA A 93 0.17 -11.55 2.03
N ARG A 94 1.17 -12.24 2.60
CA ARG A 94 1.77 -13.42 1.97
C ARG A 94 0.75 -14.53 1.73
N GLY A 95 0.96 -15.27 0.64
CA GLY A 95 0.08 -16.37 0.19
C GLY A 95 -1.08 -15.94 -0.70
N SER A 96 -1.10 -14.66 -1.11
CA SER A 96 -2.14 -14.07 -2.00
C SER A 96 -1.80 -14.16 -3.49
N GLY A 97 -0.62 -14.67 -3.85
CA GLY A 97 -0.09 -14.65 -5.22
C GLY A 97 0.68 -13.37 -5.58
N ALA A 98 0.69 -12.36 -4.70
CA ALA A 98 1.41 -11.10 -4.83
C ALA A 98 2.55 -10.94 -3.81
N ASP A 99 3.20 -12.06 -3.42
CA ASP A 99 4.26 -12.07 -2.40
C ASP A 99 5.45 -11.17 -2.76
N TRP A 100 5.68 -10.97 -4.06
CA TRP A 100 6.71 -10.08 -4.56
C TRP A 100 6.50 -8.64 -4.09
N CYS A 101 5.26 -8.15 -3.98
CA CYS A 101 4.95 -6.81 -3.48
C CYS A 101 5.46 -6.67 -2.05
N ALA A 102 5.06 -7.58 -1.17
CA ALA A 102 5.43 -7.56 0.24
C ALA A 102 6.96 -7.65 0.42
N ASN A 103 7.63 -8.48 -0.39
CA ASN A 103 9.08 -8.62 -0.35
C ASN A 103 9.80 -7.35 -0.84
N THR A 104 9.37 -6.74 -1.96
CA THR A 104 9.93 -5.49 -2.49
C THR A 104 9.71 -4.33 -1.51
N ALA A 105 8.49 -4.19 -0.98
CA ALA A 105 8.17 -3.14 -0.01
C ALA A 105 8.98 -3.29 1.29
N THR A 106 9.13 -4.52 1.80
CA THR A 106 9.95 -4.80 2.99
C THR A 106 11.42 -4.52 2.74
N ALA A 107 11.96 -4.93 1.58
CA ALA A 107 13.36 -4.65 1.22
C ALA A 107 13.60 -3.15 1.14
N ARG A 108 12.70 -2.40 0.49
CA ARG A 108 12.77 -0.94 0.39
C ARG A 108 12.76 -0.27 1.77
N ALA A 109 11.85 -0.69 2.65
CA ALA A 109 11.75 -0.12 3.99
C ALA A 109 12.98 -0.39 4.87
N ARG A 110 13.62 -1.56 4.73
CA ARG A 110 14.90 -1.87 5.40
C ARG A 110 16.03 -0.93 4.99
N CYS A 111 15.94 -0.39 3.78
CA CYS A 111 16.95 0.48 3.15
C CYS A 111 16.55 1.96 3.13
N SER A 112 15.62 2.35 3.99
CA SER A 112 15.06 3.69 4.07
C SER A 112 14.99 4.17 5.53
N PRO A 113 14.72 5.47 5.79
CA PRO A 113 14.52 5.96 7.15
C PRO A 113 13.46 5.15 7.91
N ALA A 114 13.68 4.99 9.22
CA ALA A 114 12.81 4.18 10.07
C ALA A 114 11.36 4.68 10.02
N GLY A 115 10.44 3.80 9.63
CA GLY A 115 9.01 4.02 9.75
C GLY A 115 8.33 2.85 10.47
N LYS A 116 7.04 2.68 10.26
CA LYS A 116 6.23 1.65 10.91
C LYS A 116 5.68 0.63 9.93
N GLN A 117 5.44 -0.58 10.42
CA GLN A 117 4.81 -1.66 9.68
C GLN A 117 3.66 -2.25 10.49
N ALA A 118 2.57 -2.63 9.83
CA ALA A 118 1.44 -3.29 10.44
C ALA A 118 0.83 -4.30 9.46
N GLU A 119 0.41 -5.46 9.95
CA GLU A 119 -0.47 -6.36 9.21
C GLU A 119 -1.90 -6.14 9.69
N ILE A 120 -2.83 -5.97 8.74
CA ILE A 120 -4.25 -5.80 9.03
C ILE A 120 -5.06 -6.86 8.28
N GLU A 121 -6.18 -7.24 8.86
CA GLU A 121 -7.18 -8.07 8.21
C GLU A 121 -8.44 -7.24 8.04
N LEU A 122 -8.98 -7.21 6.82
CA LEU A 122 -10.17 -6.45 6.46
C LEU A 122 -11.17 -7.35 5.76
N SER A 123 -12.43 -7.28 6.18
CA SER A 123 -13.57 -7.79 5.44
C SER A 123 -14.47 -6.60 5.08
N ARG A 124 -15.11 -6.65 3.90
CA ARG A 124 -16.16 -5.71 3.55
C ARG A 124 -17.51 -6.38 3.79
N SER A 125 -18.33 -5.79 4.65
CA SER A 125 -19.73 -6.17 4.76
C SER A 125 -20.56 -5.44 3.71
N TYR A 126 -21.49 -6.17 3.08
CA TYR A 126 -22.44 -5.59 2.14
C TYR A 126 -23.82 -6.18 2.39
N LEU A 127 -24.81 -5.31 2.63
CA LEU A 127 -26.18 -5.72 2.99
C LEU A 127 -26.25 -6.72 4.16
N GLY A 128 -25.35 -6.59 5.13
CA GLY A 128 -25.30 -7.45 6.33
C GLY A 128 -24.60 -8.81 6.12
N MET A 129 -24.04 -9.08 4.94
CA MET A 129 -23.20 -10.26 4.70
C MET A 129 -21.73 -9.88 4.73
N GLU A 130 -20.95 -10.58 5.57
CA GLU A 130 -19.49 -10.45 5.60
C GLU A 130 -18.87 -11.04 4.33
N GLY A 131 -18.05 -10.25 3.66
CA GLY A 131 -17.18 -10.73 2.59
C GLY A 131 -16.03 -11.57 3.14
N LYS A 132 -15.27 -12.21 2.23
CA LYS A 132 -14.06 -12.94 2.63
C LYS A 132 -13.03 -11.95 3.21
N PRO A 133 -12.45 -12.23 4.39
CA PRO A 133 -11.39 -11.40 4.93
C PRO A 133 -10.17 -11.47 4.02
N ALA A 134 -9.52 -10.32 3.83
CA ALA A 134 -8.27 -10.17 3.12
C ALA A 134 -7.23 -9.54 4.06
N ARG A 135 -6.04 -10.13 4.08
CA ARG A 135 -4.92 -9.64 4.87
C ARG A 135 -4.02 -8.75 4.03
N TYR A 136 -3.54 -7.68 4.64
CA TYR A 136 -2.71 -6.66 4.02
C TYR A 136 -1.54 -6.28 4.92
N LEU A 137 -0.40 -6.04 4.30
CA LEU A 137 0.80 -5.48 4.92
C LEU A 137 0.88 -3.99 4.57
N LEU A 138 0.85 -3.15 5.59
CA LEU A 138 1.04 -1.71 5.49
C LEU A 138 2.44 -1.39 5.98
N ILE A 139 3.17 -0.60 5.21
CA ILE A 139 4.51 -0.15 5.54
C ILE A 139 4.59 1.35 5.31
N THR A 140 5.21 2.08 6.23
CA THR A 140 5.51 3.49 6.06
C THR A 140 7.02 3.68 6.10
N ILE A 141 7.51 4.57 5.26
CA ILE A 141 8.88 5.06 5.24
C ILE A 141 8.81 6.52 5.63
N ALA A 142 9.43 6.88 6.75
CA ALA A 142 9.39 8.25 7.25
C ALA A 142 10.14 9.20 6.30
N PRO A 143 9.71 10.47 6.19
CA PRO A 143 10.53 11.50 5.57
C PRO A 143 11.85 11.65 6.33
N ARG A 144 12.94 11.97 5.63
CA ARG A 144 14.18 12.36 6.32
C ARG A 144 13.91 13.60 7.17
N HIS A 145 14.16 13.48 8.47
CA HIS A 145 14.28 14.63 9.36
C HIS A 145 15.62 15.31 9.04
N SER A 146 15.61 16.63 8.94
CA SER A 146 16.82 17.44 8.74
C SER A 146 17.83 17.35 9.91
N ASP A 147 17.46 16.68 11.01
CA ASP A 147 18.22 16.64 12.28
C ASP A 147 18.89 15.29 12.60
N THR A 148 18.88 14.29 11.72
CA THR A 148 19.59 13.02 11.98
C THR A 148 20.78 12.85 11.04
N PRO A 149 22.00 13.26 11.47
CA PRO A 149 23.21 12.92 10.73
C PRO A 149 23.49 11.42 10.90
N GLY A 150 23.51 10.69 9.78
CA GLY A 150 24.22 9.41 9.69
C GLY A 150 23.58 8.22 10.41
N SER A 151 22.32 7.87 10.11
CA SER A 151 21.97 6.44 10.14
C SER A 151 22.60 5.79 8.90
N GLU A 152 23.83 5.28 9.04
CA GLU A 152 24.49 4.50 8.00
C GLU A 152 23.54 3.39 7.52
N LEU A 153 23.06 3.54 6.28
CA LEU A 153 22.30 2.52 5.60
C LEU A 153 23.24 1.34 5.32
N PRO A 154 22.82 0.09 5.59
CA PRO A 154 23.64 -1.08 5.30
C PRO A 154 24.14 -1.07 3.85
N ALA A 155 25.40 -1.43 3.61
CA ALA A 155 26.03 -1.42 2.28
C ALA A 155 25.26 -2.27 1.22
N ASP A 156 24.45 -3.22 1.68
CA ASP A 156 23.57 -4.08 0.85
C ASP A 156 22.38 -3.32 0.22
N CYS A 157 22.14 -2.08 0.63
CA CYS A 157 20.97 -1.29 0.21
C CYS A 157 21.11 -0.57 -1.14
N GLN A 158 22.28 -0.59 -1.77
CA GLN A 158 22.50 0.04 -3.08
C GLN A 158 21.75 -0.68 -4.22
N GLY A 159 21.57 -2.01 -4.12
CA GLY A 159 20.87 -2.81 -5.13
C GLY A 159 19.34 -2.74 -5.05
N VAL A 160 18.79 -2.48 -3.85
CA VAL A 160 17.33 -2.43 -3.59
C VAL A 160 16.71 -1.12 -4.10
N ARG A 161 17.48 -0.03 -4.12
CA ARG A 161 17.07 1.27 -4.70
C ARG A 161 17.16 1.29 -6.24
N ALA A 162 17.73 0.24 -6.83
CA ALA A 162 18.07 0.16 -8.24
C ALA A 162 17.25 -0.90 -9.01
N ARG A 163 16.31 -1.59 -8.36
CA ARG A 163 15.41 -2.55 -9.01
C ARG A 163 13.99 -2.02 -9.08
#